data_AF-A0A653BZK7-F1
#
_entry.id   AF-A0A653BZK7-F1
#
_cell.length_a   1.000
_cell.length_b   1.000
_cell.length_c   1.000
_cell.angle_alpha   90.00
_cell.angle_beta   90.00
_cell.angle_gamma   90.00
#
_symmetry.space_group_name_H-M   'P 1'
#
loop_
_entity.id
_entity.type
_entity.pdbx_description
1 polymer ?
#
loop_
_entity_poly.entity_id
_entity_poly.type
_entity_poly.pdbx_seq_one_letter_code
_entity_poly.pdbx_strand_id
1 'polypeptide(L)'
;MYDNQDVSISPKVAIEDIRVYYIEDLGSMLTNKVSSVCLDALHSVTDHLNKVCHVECQKVELPLIKYAPEMASLVLLDIDDVDNLFVGRGDGSYAELFRYFTFRSKSVFMAIAYGVVRKLSKYIPNSTVEDCRKKLGEMKAELIKTLGPNGILLIPTFPTEAHPHGDILRKVLDSGYCVIFNAFGLPVTNCPVKFTKNKLPVGIQVVAAPYNDRLTLAVAAEIEKVFGGWRPPHSGDKTC
;
A
#
# COMPACT_ATOMS: atom_id res chain seq x y z
N MET A 1 -17.56 -18.09 2.42
CA MET A 1 -18.52 -17.69 3.47
C MET A 1 -17.81 -16.65 4.31
N TYR A 2 -18.12 -15.37 4.11
CA TYR A 2 -17.63 -14.31 4.99
C TYR A 2 -18.49 -14.38 6.26
N ASP A 3 -17.83 -14.61 7.39
CA ASP A 3 -18.45 -14.59 8.71
C ASP A 3 -18.98 -13.18 8.98
N ASN A 4 -20.25 -13.06 9.38
CA ASN A 4 -20.91 -11.79 9.69
C ASN A 4 -20.35 -11.25 11.03
N GLN A 5 -19.13 -10.73 11.01
CA GLN A 5 -18.60 -9.92 12.09
C GLN A 5 -18.98 -8.46 11.87
N ASP A 6 -19.93 -7.97 12.68
CA ASP A 6 -20.37 -6.58 12.67
C ASP A 6 -19.20 -5.62 12.95
N VAL A 7 -19.05 -4.60 12.11
CA VAL A 7 -18.07 -3.51 12.29
C VAL A 7 -18.49 -2.67 13.49
N SER A 8 -17.92 -2.95 14.66
CA SER A 8 -18.23 -2.25 15.91
C SER A 8 -17.50 -0.90 15.99
N ILE A 9 -18.22 0.21 15.76
CA ILE A 9 -17.71 1.61 15.83
C ILE A 9 -17.50 2.08 17.29
N SER A 10 -17.81 1.24 18.28
CA SER A 10 -17.62 1.48 19.71
C SER A 10 -17.15 0.20 20.38
N PRO A 11 -16.31 0.21 21.43
CA PRO A 11 -15.88 1.33 22.27
C PRO A 11 -14.63 2.08 21.78
N LYS A 12 -14.35 3.22 22.42
CA LYS A 12 -13.14 4.04 22.24
C LYS A 12 -11.89 3.18 22.43
N VAL A 13 -10.97 3.27 21.47
CA VAL A 13 -9.70 2.53 21.52
C VAL A 13 -8.78 3.20 22.54
N ALA A 14 -8.30 2.45 23.53
CA ALA A 14 -7.23 2.86 24.42
C ALA A 14 -5.90 2.71 23.65
N ILE A 15 -5.25 3.83 23.33
CA ILE A 15 -3.99 3.82 22.56
C ILE A 15 -2.87 3.15 23.36
N GLU A 16 -2.95 3.27 24.69
CA GLU A 16 -1.97 2.78 25.64
C GLU A 16 -1.83 1.25 25.61
N ASP A 17 -2.90 0.54 25.24
CA ASP A 17 -2.98 -0.92 25.22
C ASP A 17 -2.69 -1.54 23.84
N ILE A 18 -2.35 -0.73 22.84
CA ILE A 18 -2.06 -1.18 21.48
C ILE A 18 -0.67 -1.81 21.43
N ARG A 19 -0.57 -2.97 20.76
CA ARG A 19 0.73 -3.56 20.39
C ARG A 19 1.15 -3.04 19.04
N VAL A 20 2.31 -2.40 19.00
CA VAL A 20 2.82 -1.77 17.78
C VAL A 20 3.94 -2.62 17.20
N TYR A 21 3.74 -3.06 15.96
CA TYR A 21 4.75 -3.70 15.15
C TYR A 21 5.17 -2.78 14.02
N TYR A 22 6.41 -2.85 13.55
CA TYR A 22 6.83 -2.07 12.39
C TYR A 22 7.79 -2.82 11.47
N ILE A 23 7.72 -2.47 10.18
CA ILE A 23 8.61 -2.93 9.10
C ILE A 23 9.21 -1.70 8.44
N GLU A 24 10.53 -1.63 8.36
CA GLU A 24 11.25 -0.53 7.72
C GLU A 24 11.27 -0.65 6.19
N ASP A 25 11.47 -1.87 5.69
CA ASP A 25 11.56 -2.18 4.26
C ASP A 25 10.97 -3.57 4.01
N LEU A 26 10.22 -3.73 2.92
CA LEU A 26 9.69 -5.03 2.49
C LEU A 26 10.80 -5.99 2.06
N GLY A 27 11.96 -5.48 1.64
CA GLY A 27 13.09 -6.29 1.19
C GLY A 27 12.88 -6.96 -0.17
N SER A 28 11.87 -6.54 -0.94
CA SER A 28 11.68 -6.98 -2.32
C SER A 28 12.85 -6.51 -3.19
N MET A 29 13.28 -7.37 -4.11
CA MET A 29 14.32 -7.02 -5.09
C MET A 29 13.80 -6.08 -6.19
N LEU A 30 12.47 -5.92 -6.29
CA LEU A 30 11.81 -5.15 -7.34
C LEU A 30 11.38 -3.76 -6.88
N THR A 31 11.31 -3.53 -5.56
CA THR A 31 11.06 -2.21 -4.99
C THR A 31 12.36 -1.46 -4.73
N ASN A 32 12.33 -0.14 -4.86
CA ASN A 32 13.40 0.71 -4.39
C ASN A 32 13.56 0.62 -2.88
N LYS A 33 14.79 0.84 -2.41
CA LYS A 33 15.07 1.00 -0.98
C LYS A 33 14.30 2.17 -0.42
N VAL A 34 13.85 2.02 0.83
CA VAL A 34 13.17 3.11 1.53
C VAL A 34 14.14 4.27 1.79
N SER A 35 13.73 5.48 1.42
CA SER A 35 14.49 6.70 1.64
C SER A 35 14.63 6.99 3.12
N SER A 36 15.72 7.65 3.51
CA SER A 36 15.93 8.04 4.90
C SER A 36 14.80 8.91 5.44
N VAL A 37 14.20 9.78 4.62
CA VAL A 37 13.09 10.63 5.08
C VAL A 37 11.83 9.82 5.40
N CYS A 38 11.54 8.77 4.62
CA CYS A 38 10.44 7.84 4.91
C CYS A 38 10.73 7.01 6.18
N LEU A 39 11.97 6.55 6.36
CA LEU A 39 12.37 5.84 7.59
C LEU A 39 12.30 6.76 8.82
N ASP A 40 12.79 7.99 8.72
CA ASP A 40 12.70 8.98 9.79
C ASP A 40 11.24 9.24 10.19
N ALA A 41 10.31 9.24 9.23
CA ALA A 41 8.88 9.39 9.50
C ALA A 41 8.33 8.19 10.29
N LEU A 42 8.68 6.98 9.87
CA LEU A 42 8.33 5.76 10.59
C LEU A 42 8.88 5.77 12.02
N HIS A 43 10.18 6.07 12.17
CA HIS A 43 10.86 6.12 13.46
C HIS A 43 10.28 7.21 14.37
N SER A 44 9.94 8.38 13.82
CA SER A 44 9.28 9.45 14.60
C SER A 44 7.95 8.98 15.19
N VAL A 45 7.16 8.21 14.43
CA VAL A 45 5.89 7.67 14.93
C VAL A 45 6.12 6.56 15.94
N THR A 46 7.06 5.64 15.70
CA THR A 46 7.39 4.59 16.68
C THR A 46 7.94 5.18 17.98
N ASP A 47 8.74 6.24 17.92
CA ASP A 47 9.27 6.94 19.09
C ASP A 47 8.17 7.63 19.92
N HIS A 48 7.13 8.14 19.25
CA HIS A 48 5.95 8.66 19.94
C HIS A 48 5.15 7.55 20.59
N LEU A 49 4.83 6.49 19.84
CA LEU A 49 4.04 5.38 20.35
C LEU A 49 4.76 4.61 21.46
N ASN A 50 6.09 4.52 21.45
CA ASN A 50 6.89 3.99 22.56
C ASN A 50 6.71 4.77 23.88
N LYS A 51 6.34 6.06 23.81
CA LYS A 51 6.10 6.88 25.01
C LYS A 51 4.67 6.78 25.51
N VAL A 52 3.72 6.45 24.63
CA VAL A 52 2.28 6.42 24.92
C VAL A 52 1.81 5.00 25.26
N CYS A 53 2.28 4.00 24.52
CA CYS A 53 1.90 2.61 24.69
C CYS A 53 2.64 1.99 25.88
N HIS A 54 1.98 1.09 26.59
CA HIS A 54 2.56 0.31 27.69
C HIS A 54 3.60 -0.71 27.21
N VAL A 55 3.55 -1.07 25.93
CA VAL A 55 4.43 -2.07 25.30
C VAL A 55 5.31 -1.38 24.26
N GLU A 56 6.60 -1.69 24.29
CA GLU A 56 7.56 -1.19 23.31
C GLU A 56 7.22 -1.69 21.89
N CYS A 57 7.36 -0.80 20.92
CA CYS A 57 7.19 -1.07 19.50
C CYS A 57 8.21 -2.12 19.04
N GLN A 58 7.73 -3.18 18.40
CA GLN A 58 8.57 -4.30 17.98
C GLN A 58 8.84 -4.25 16.48
N LYS A 59 10.12 -4.28 16.10
CA LYS A 59 10.49 -4.52 14.71
C LYS A 59 10.17 -5.98 14.36
N VAL A 60 9.42 -6.20 13.29
CA VAL A 60 9.08 -7.56 12.85
C VAL A 60 9.83 -7.87 11.57
N GLU A 61 10.46 -9.04 11.54
CA GLU A 61 11.00 -9.62 10.32
C GLU A 61 10.04 -10.71 9.85
N LEU A 62 9.40 -10.50 8.70
CA LEU A 62 8.58 -11.49 8.01
C LEU A 62 9.34 -11.95 6.77
N PRO A 63 10.17 -13.01 6.82
CA PRO A 63 11.10 -13.35 5.74
C PRO A 63 10.44 -13.58 4.38
N LEU A 64 9.16 -13.97 4.38
CA LEU A 64 8.37 -14.23 3.19
C LEU A 64 7.71 -12.98 2.61
N ILE A 65 7.59 -11.89 3.38
CA ILE A 65 6.88 -10.68 2.93
C ILE A 65 7.55 -10.00 1.74
N LYS A 66 8.85 -10.22 1.55
CA LYS A 66 9.62 -9.71 0.40
C LYS A 66 9.14 -10.21 -0.96
N TYR A 67 8.36 -11.30 -0.99
CA TYR A 67 7.74 -11.84 -2.21
C TYR A 67 6.25 -11.48 -2.32
N ALA A 68 5.66 -10.90 -1.26
CA ALA A 68 4.26 -10.55 -1.23
C ALA A 68 3.86 -9.54 -2.31
N PRO A 69 4.60 -8.44 -2.60
CA PRO A 69 4.13 -7.45 -3.56
C PRO A 69 4.02 -8.00 -4.99
N GLU A 70 4.91 -8.88 -5.40
CA GLU A 70 4.88 -9.51 -6.73
C GLU A 70 3.72 -10.51 -6.84
N MET A 71 3.57 -11.38 -5.85
CA MET A 71 2.47 -12.34 -5.80
C MET A 71 1.12 -11.62 -5.73
N ALA A 72 1.03 -10.55 -4.93
CA ALA A 72 -0.17 -9.73 -4.79
C ALA A 72 -0.54 -9.07 -6.12
N SER A 73 0.44 -8.52 -6.84
CA SER A 73 0.21 -7.93 -8.17
C SER A 73 -0.36 -8.95 -9.15
N LEU A 74 0.16 -10.19 -9.15
CA LEU A 74 -0.35 -11.26 -10.01
C LEU A 74 -1.78 -11.67 -9.65
N VAL A 75 -2.06 -11.88 -8.36
CA VAL A 75 -3.40 -12.29 -7.90
C VAL A 75 -4.43 -11.20 -8.14
N LEU A 76 -4.07 -9.92 -7.99
CA LEU A 76 -4.98 -8.81 -8.27
C LEU A 76 -5.23 -8.62 -9.78
N LEU A 77 -4.25 -8.93 -10.64
CA LEU A 77 -4.44 -8.95 -12.10
C LEU A 77 -5.41 -10.06 -12.56
N ASP A 78 -5.52 -11.14 -11.79
CA ASP A 78 -6.39 -12.29 -12.03
C ASP A 78 -7.85 -12.07 -11.57
N ILE A 79 -8.19 -10.93 -10.96
CA ILE A 79 -9.56 -10.65 -10.55
C ILE A 79 -10.47 -10.57 -11.79
N ASP A 80 -11.52 -11.40 -11.80
CA ASP A 80 -12.57 -11.42 -12.82
C ASP A 80 -13.37 -10.11 -12.86
N ASP A 81 -14.07 -9.87 -13.97
CA ASP A 81 -14.99 -8.73 -14.15
C ASP A 81 -14.38 -7.32 -13.98
N VAL A 82 -13.06 -7.21 -13.99
CA VAL A 82 -12.37 -5.92 -14.11
C VAL A 82 -12.12 -5.63 -15.58
N ASP A 83 -12.98 -4.79 -16.16
CA ASP A 83 -12.80 -4.33 -17.53
C ASP A 83 -11.59 -3.40 -17.63
N ASN A 84 -10.74 -3.63 -18.65
CA ASN A 84 -9.84 -2.58 -19.10
C ASN A 84 -10.60 -1.62 -20.03
N LEU A 85 -10.09 -0.40 -20.18
CA LEU A 85 -10.70 0.68 -20.97
C LEU A 85 -10.98 0.33 -22.45
N PHE A 86 -10.45 -0.79 -22.95
CA PHE A 86 -10.53 -1.24 -24.33
C PHE A 86 -11.34 -2.54 -24.49
N VAL A 87 -11.99 -3.05 -23.44
CA VAL A 87 -12.95 -4.17 -23.55
C VAL A 87 -14.24 -3.65 -24.20
N GLY A 88 -14.68 -4.31 -25.28
CA GLY A 88 -15.92 -3.94 -25.98
C GLY A 88 -15.92 -2.57 -26.69
N ARG A 89 -14.78 -1.87 -26.73
CA ARG A 89 -14.62 -0.56 -27.37
C ARG A 89 -13.36 -0.50 -28.24
N GLY A 90 -13.51 -0.05 -29.48
CA GLY A 90 -12.40 0.11 -30.44
C GLY A 90 -11.74 -1.23 -30.82
N ASP A 91 -10.48 -1.16 -31.25
CA ASP A 91 -9.73 -2.33 -31.77
C ASP A 91 -8.89 -3.07 -30.70
N GLY A 92 -9.15 -2.80 -29.41
CA GLY A 92 -8.47 -3.43 -28.28
C GLY A 92 -7.10 -2.83 -27.90
N SER A 93 -6.55 -3.32 -26.79
CA SER A 93 -5.34 -2.76 -26.14
C SER A 93 -4.07 -2.83 -26.99
N TYR A 94 -3.87 -3.90 -27.77
CA TYR A 94 -2.70 -4.02 -28.66
C TYR A 94 -2.75 -3.04 -29.84
N ALA A 95 -3.93 -2.83 -30.43
CA ALA A 95 -4.09 -1.86 -31.49
C ALA A 95 -3.89 -0.43 -30.96
N GLU A 96 -4.38 -0.15 -29.74
CA GLU A 96 -4.13 1.14 -29.10
C GLU A 96 -2.66 1.35 -28.76
N LEU A 97 -1.93 0.29 -28.35
CA LEU A 97 -0.49 0.34 -28.16
C LEU A 97 0.24 0.70 -29.46
N PHE A 98 -0.16 0.10 -30.59
CA PHE A 98 0.39 0.46 -31.90
C PHE A 98 0.07 1.92 -32.27
N ARG A 99 -1.14 2.40 -31.98
CA ARG A 99 -1.49 3.83 -32.16
C ARG A 99 -0.65 4.73 -31.27
N TYR A 100 -0.34 4.32 -30.05
CA TYR A 100 0.47 5.10 -29.13
C TYR A 100 1.88 5.31 -29.68
N PHE A 101 2.52 4.24 -30.17
CA PHE A 101 3.84 4.35 -30.79
C PHE A 101 3.87 5.09 -32.14
N THR A 102 2.72 5.20 -32.80
CA THR A 102 2.57 6.01 -34.02
C THR A 102 2.04 7.43 -33.74
N PHE A 103 1.97 7.86 -32.47
CA PHE A 103 1.46 9.16 -32.02
C PHE A 103 -0.01 9.45 -32.41
N ARG A 104 -0.79 8.39 -32.64
CA ARG A 104 -2.21 8.44 -33.03
C ARG A 104 -3.17 8.12 -31.89
N SER A 105 -2.66 7.62 -30.76
CA SER A 105 -3.50 7.30 -29.60
C SER A 105 -3.95 8.58 -28.89
N LYS A 106 -5.19 8.56 -28.41
CA LYS A 106 -5.73 9.61 -27.51
C LYS A 106 -5.72 9.17 -26.04
N SER A 107 -5.20 7.97 -25.76
CA SER A 107 -5.21 7.35 -24.44
C SER A 107 -3.86 7.51 -23.73
N VAL A 108 -3.91 7.58 -22.40
CA VAL A 108 -2.71 7.58 -21.55
C VAL A 108 -2.03 6.22 -21.54
N PHE A 109 -0.69 6.23 -21.59
CA PHE A 109 0.12 5.01 -21.70
C PHE A 109 -0.21 3.94 -20.66
N MET A 110 -0.39 4.31 -19.39
CA MET A 110 -0.65 3.34 -18.31
C MET A 110 -1.95 2.56 -18.51
N ALA A 111 -2.99 3.18 -19.07
CA ALA A 111 -4.24 2.49 -19.40
C ALA A 111 -4.02 1.42 -20.47
N ILE A 112 -3.24 1.77 -21.50
CA ILE A 112 -2.88 0.87 -22.60
C ILE A 112 -2.01 -0.28 -22.07
N ALA A 113 -0.97 0.05 -21.31
CA ALA A 113 -0.06 -0.90 -20.70
C ALA A 113 -0.80 -1.89 -19.80
N TYR A 114 -1.74 -1.43 -18.95
CA TYR A 114 -2.58 -2.30 -18.14
C TYR A 114 -3.39 -3.28 -18.99
N GLY A 115 -4.04 -2.81 -20.07
CA GLY A 115 -4.82 -3.66 -20.96
C GLY A 115 -3.97 -4.70 -21.71
N VAL A 116 -2.71 -4.39 -21.99
CA VAL A 116 -1.73 -5.33 -22.56
C VAL A 116 -1.29 -6.35 -21.52
N VAL A 117 -0.84 -5.89 -20.35
CA VAL A 117 -0.40 -6.73 -19.22
C VAL A 117 -1.49 -7.71 -18.79
N ARG A 118 -2.74 -7.25 -18.69
CA ARG A 118 -3.90 -8.11 -18.36
C ARG A 118 -4.21 -9.15 -19.43
N LYS A 119 -3.93 -8.87 -20.70
CA LYS A 119 -4.07 -9.88 -21.76
C LYS A 119 -2.91 -10.88 -21.70
N LEU A 120 -1.71 -10.41 -21.34
CA LEU A 120 -0.54 -11.27 -21.16
C LEU A 120 -0.66 -12.16 -19.91
N SER A 121 -1.29 -11.67 -18.83
CA SER A 121 -1.47 -12.44 -17.60
C SER A 121 -2.33 -13.69 -17.82
N LYS A 122 -3.23 -13.69 -18.81
CA LYS A 122 -4.02 -14.87 -19.20
C LYS A 122 -3.20 -16.03 -19.77
N TYR A 123 -1.95 -15.80 -20.16
CA TYR A 123 -1.03 -16.87 -20.56
C TYR A 123 -0.29 -17.49 -19.38
N ILE A 124 -0.41 -16.91 -18.18
CA ILE A 124 0.17 -17.48 -16.96
C ILE A 124 -0.69 -18.68 -16.56
N PRO A 125 -0.09 -19.85 -16.27
CA PRO A 125 -0.85 -21.01 -15.83
C PRO A 125 -1.65 -20.73 -14.56
N ASN A 126 -2.93 -21.13 -14.54
CA ASN A 126 -3.79 -20.95 -13.37
C ASN A 126 -3.19 -21.57 -12.09
N SER A 127 -2.46 -22.69 -12.21
CA SER A 127 -1.75 -23.31 -11.09
C SER A 127 -0.73 -22.37 -10.42
N THR A 128 -0.05 -21.52 -11.20
CA THR A 128 0.89 -20.53 -10.67
C THR A 128 0.16 -19.46 -9.86
N VAL A 129 -0.99 -19.00 -10.36
CA VAL A 129 -1.79 -17.99 -9.67
C VAL A 129 -2.39 -18.57 -8.38
N GLU A 130 -2.87 -19.81 -8.41
CA GLU A 130 -3.35 -20.54 -7.23
C GLU A 130 -2.24 -20.73 -6.18
N ASP A 131 -1.02 -21.09 -6.59
CA ASP A 131 0.14 -21.19 -5.71
C ASP A 131 0.48 -19.85 -5.05
N CYS A 132 0.45 -18.76 -5.82
CA CYS A 132 0.62 -17.40 -5.29
C CYS A 132 -0.47 -17.05 -4.28
N ARG A 133 -1.74 -17.36 -4.59
CA ARG A 133 -2.88 -17.14 -3.69
C ARG A 133 -2.73 -17.91 -2.38
N LYS A 134 -2.28 -19.17 -2.44
CA LYS A 134 -2.00 -20.00 -1.26
C LYS A 134 -0.91 -19.39 -0.38
N LYS A 135 0.24 -19.04 -0.97
CA LYS A 135 1.37 -18.42 -0.25
C LYS A 135 1.00 -17.08 0.38
N LEU A 136 0.26 -16.23 -0.33
CA LEU A 136 -0.28 -14.99 0.24
C LEU A 136 -1.23 -15.27 1.41
N GLY A 137 -2.05 -16.31 1.32
CA GLY A 137 -2.92 -16.75 2.42
C GLY A 137 -2.14 -17.16 3.67
N GLU A 138 -1.04 -17.89 3.50
CA GLU A 138 -0.13 -18.28 4.60
C GLU A 138 0.52 -17.04 5.24
N MET A 139 1.06 -16.12 4.44
CA MET A 139 1.65 -14.86 4.94
C MET A 139 0.61 -13.98 5.65
N LYS A 140 -0.60 -13.88 5.10
CA LYS A 140 -1.72 -13.18 5.72
C LYS A 140 -2.06 -13.78 7.08
N ALA A 141 -2.14 -15.10 7.19
CA ALA A 141 -2.45 -15.78 8.43
C ALA A 141 -1.37 -15.56 9.50
N GLU A 142 -0.10 -15.60 9.11
CA GLU A 142 1.03 -15.27 9.98
C GLU A 142 0.96 -13.83 10.49
N LEU A 143 0.71 -12.86 9.58
CA LEU A 143 0.57 -11.46 9.95
C LEU A 143 -0.62 -11.24 10.91
N ILE A 144 -1.79 -11.80 10.62
CA ILE A 144 -2.98 -11.70 11.50
C ILE A 144 -2.68 -12.28 12.88
N LYS A 145 -1.98 -13.42 12.95
CA LYS A 145 -1.58 -14.04 14.21
C LYS A 145 -0.65 -13.12 15.02
N THR A 146 0.31 -12.48 14.36
CA THR A 146 1.24 -11.53 14.99
C THR A 146 0.50 -10.30 15.52
N LEU A 147 -0.40 -9.71 14.72
CA LEU A 147 -1.21 -8.56 15.11
C LEU A 147 -2.15 -8.91 16.27
N GLY A 148 -2.84 -10.04 16.22
CA GLY A 148 -3.91 -10.39 17.15
C GLY A 148 -5.03 -9.32 17.17
N PRO A 149 -5.80 -9.21 18.27
CA PRO A 149 -6.99 -8.35 18.30
C PRO A 149 -6.69 -6.84 18.41
N ASN A 150 -5.60 -6.48 19.10
CA ASN A 150 -5.24 -5.07 19.40
C ASN A 150 -3.85 -4.69 18.88
N GLY A 151 -3.38 -5.37 17.82
CA GLY A 151 -2.08 -5.07 17.22
C GLY A 151 -2.21 -4.30 15.92
N ILE A 152 -1.25 -3.41 15.68
CA ILE A 152 -1.07 -2.73 14.40
C ILE A 152 0.31 -3.02 13.81
N LEU A 153 0.39 -2.95 12.49
CA LEU A 153 1.65 -2.91 11.76
C LEU A 153 1.82 -1.52 11.15
N LEU A 154 2.95 -0.88 11.42
CA LEU A 154 3.42 0.34 10.80
C LEU A 154 4.41 0.02 9.68
N ILE A 155 4.23 0.65 8.53
CA ILE A 155 5.12 0.51 7.38
C ILE A 155 5.10 1.81 6.57
N PRO A 156 6.17 2.21 5.87
CA PRO A 156 6.12 3.36 4.98
C PRO A 156 4.96 3.25 3.98
N THR A 157 4.30 4.37 3.68
CA THR A 157 3.27 4.41 2.62
C THR A 157 3.88 4.12 1.25
N PHE A 158 5.08 4.64 1.04
CA PHE A 158 5.83 4.51 -0.19
C PHE A 158 7.32 4.57 0.12
N PRO A 159 8.19 3.88 -0.62
CA PRO A 159 9.63 3.87 -0.31
C PRO A 159 10.29 5.23 -0.52
N THR A 160 9.73 6.11 -1.36
CA THR A 160 10.30 7.42 -1.68
C THR A 160 9.21 8.51 -1.69
N GLU A 161 9.62 9.76 -1.67
CA GLU A 161 8.75 10.92 -1.80
C GLU A 161 8.09 11.01 -3.19
N ALA A 162 7.15 11.95 -3.33
CA ALA A 162 6.43 12.16 -4.59
C ALA A 162 7.39 12.40 -5.77
N HIS A 163 7.19 11.64 -6.84
CA HIS A 163 8.00 11.71 -8.04
C HIS A 163 7.66 12.91 -8.94
N PRO A 164 8.63 13.39 -9.74
CA PRO A 164 8.33 14.21 -10.90
C PRO A 164 7.32 13.53 -11.83
N HIS A 165 6.57 14.34 -12.57
CA HIS A 165 5.55 13.83 -13.49
C HIS A 165 6.18 12.88 -14.52
N GLY A 166 5.65 11.66 -14.63
CA GLY A 166 6.10 10.64 -15.58
C GLY A 166 7.15 9.66 -15.02
N ASP A 167 7.90 10.03 -13.98
CA ASP A 167 8.96 9.17 -13.43
C ASP A 167 8.42 7.90 -12.75
N ILE A 168 7.14 7.90 -12.36
CA ILE A 168 6.46 6.72 -11.81
C ILE A 168 6.52 5.50 -12.74
N LEU A 169 6.64 5.71 -14.07
CA LEU A 169 6.76 4.61 -15.04
C LEU A 169 8.01 3.76 -14.81
N ARG A 170 9.08 4.33 -14.23
CA ARG A 170 10.31 3.63 -13.88
C ARG A 170 10.24 2.95 -12.51
N LYS A 171 9.21 3.27 -11.74
CA LYS A 171 9.04 2.92 -10.32
C LYS A 171 7.70 2.25 -10.04
N VAL A 172 7.06 1.68 -11.07
CA VAL A 172 5.72 1.07 -10.94
C VAL A 172 5.72 0.00 -9.85
N LEU A 173 6.81 -0.75 -9.71
CA LEU A 173 6.93 -1.83 -8.72
C LEU A 173 6.97 -1.32 -7.27
N ASP A 174 7.34 -0.05 -7.03
CA ASP A 174 7.26 0.57 -5.69
C ASP A 174 5.82 0.64 -5.17
N SER A 175 4.80 0.55 -6.06
CA SER A 175 3.41 0.43 -5.65
C SER A 175 3.13 -0.85 -4.86
N GLY A 176 4.08 -1.80 -4.81
CA GLY A 176 4.04 -2.98 -3.95
C GLY A 176 3.65 -2.66 -2.51
N TYR A 177 4.14 -1.55 -1.95
CA TYR A 177 3.79 -1.09 -0.60
C TYR A 177 2.28 -0.84 -0.41
N CYS A 178 1.57 -0.46 -1.48
CA CYS A 178 0.11 -0.25 -1.46
C CYS A 178 -0.66 -1.52 -1.85
N VAL A 179 -0.08 -2.37 -2.69
CA VAL A 179 -0.74 -3.51 -3.34
C VAL A 179 -0.89 -4.71 -2.38
N ILE A 180 0.08 -4.93 -1.49
CA ILE A 180 0.10 -6.12 -0.60
C ILE A 180 -1.16 -6.21 0.26
N PHE A 181 -1.53 -5.11 0.93
CA PHE A 181 -2.65 -5.12 1.86
C PHE A 181 -4.02 -5.19 1.15
N ASN A 182 -4.08 -4.76 -0.12
CA ASN A 182 -5.25 -4.99 -0.97
C ASN A 182 -5.44 -6.49 -1.25
N ALA A 183 -4.36 -7.20 -1.58
CA ALA A 183 -4.41 -8.65 -1.80
C ALA A 183 -4.67 -9.42 -0.50
N PHE A 184 -4.15 -8.95 0.63
CA PHE A 184 -4.48 -9.52 1.94
C PHE A 184 -5.92 -9.19 2.38
N GLY A 185 -6.53 -8.11 1.87
CA GLY A 185 -7.82 -7.63 2.35
C GLY A 185 -7.76 -7.22 3.82
N LEU A 186 -6.73 -6.48 4.21
CA LEU A 186 -6.57 -5.93 5.56
C LEU A 186 -6.90 -4.44 5.58
N PRO A 187 -7.49 -3.93 6.67
CA PRO A 187 -7.73 -2.50 6.82
C PRO A 187 -6.40 -1.74 6.95
N VAL A 188 -6.29 -0.63 6.21
CA VAL A 188 -5.12 0.25 6.21
C VAL A 188 -5.55 1.71 6.24
N THR A 189 -4.93 2.51 7.10
CA THR A 189 -5.06 3.97 7.10
C THR A 189 -3.71 4.63 6.81
N ASN A 190 -3.66 5.46 5.76
CA ASN A 190 -2.46 6.22 5.41
C ASN A 190 -2.44 7.55 6.17
N CYS A 191 -1.37 7.78 6.92
CA CYS A 191 -1.24 8.91 7.84
C CYS A 191 -0.08 9.82 7.39
N PRO A 192 -0.34 11.08 7.01
CA PRO A 192 0.72 12.07 6.81
C PRO A 192 1.46 12.36 8.12
N VAL A 193 2.80 12.30 8.10
CA VAL A 193 3.64 12.47 9.30
C VAL A 193 4.53 13.69 9.18
N LYS A 194 5.19 13.88 8.04
CA LYS A 194 6.12 14.99 7.85
C LYS A 194 6.19 15.41 6.39
N PHE A 195 6.97 16.46 6.16
CA PHE A 195 7.28 16.94 4.83
C PHE A 195 8.78 16.82 4.58
N THR A 196 9.16 16.53 3.34
CA THR A 196 10.56 16.61 2.90
C THR A 196 11.02 18.08 2.89
N LYS A 197 12.33 18.30 2.71
CA LYS A 197 12.89 19.65 2.52
C LYS A 197 12.25 20.39 1.34
N ASN A 198 11.78 19.65 0.33
CA ASN A 198 11.08 20.17 -0.84
C ASN A 198 9.56 20.29 -0.63
N LYS A 199 9.10 20.25 0.62
CA LYS A 199 7.68 20.34 1.01
C LYS A 199 6.78 19.24 0.43
N LEU A 200 7.36 18.07 0.12
CA LEU A 200 6.58 16.91 -0.33
C LEU A 200 6.08 16.10 0.87
N PRO A 201 4.82 15.64 0.89
CA PRO A 201 4.28 14.88 2.02
C PRO A 201 4.94 13.49 2.11
N VAL A 202 5.19 13.06 3.35
CA VAL A 202 5.67 11.72 3.69
C VAL A 202 4.73 11.14 4.73
N GLY A 203 4.31 9.90 4.50
CA GLY A 203 3.34 9.21 5.34
C GLY A 203 3.71 7.77 5.63
N ILE A 204 2.97 7.21 6.57
CA ILE A 204 3.04 5.80 6.93
C ILE A 204 1.66 5.14 6.81
N GLN A 205 1.66 3.85 6.59
CA GLN A 205 0.49 2.98 6.65
C GLN A 205 0.35 2.42 8.06
N VAL A 206 -0.86 2.53 8.61
CA VAL A 206 -1.29 1.82 9.82
C VAL A 206 -2.19 0.68 9.38
N VAL A 207 -1.73 -0.56 9.57
CA VAL A 207 -2.42 -1.79 9.16
C VAL A 207 -2.92 -2.52 10.40
N ALA A 208 -4.15 -3.06 10.36
CA ALA A 208 -4.67 -3.90 11.44
C ALA A 208 -5.18 -5.26 10.93
N ALA A 209 -5.54 -6.15 11.87
CA ALA A 209 -6.24 -7.39 11.56
C ALA A 209 -7.64 -7.10 10.94
N PRO A 210 -8.27 -8.07 10.24
CA PRO A 210 -9.58 -7.86 9.62
C PRO A 210 -10.61 -7.26 10.58
N TYR A 211 -11.45 -6.37 10.06
CA TYR A 211 -12.55 -5.70 10.77
C TYR A 211 -12.12 -4.79 11.93
N ASN A 212 -10.83 -4.41 12.01
CA ASN A 212 -10.31 -3.49 13.02
C ASN A 212 -9.98 -2.09 12.46
N ASP A 213 -10.76 -1.59 11.50
CA ASP A 213 -10.63 -0.23 10.96
C ASP A 213 -10.63 0.84 12.07
N ARG A 214 -11.40 0.62 13.14
CA ARG A 214 -11.40 1.48 14.33
C ARG A 214 -10.00 1.67 14.93
N LEU A 215 -9.15 0.65 14.87
CA LEU A 215 -7.81 0.65 15.43
C LEU A 215 -6.89 1.50 14.54
N THR A 216 -6.95 1.32 13.23
CA THR A 216 -6.14 2.12 12.28
C THR A 216 -6.53 3.59 12.31
N LEU A 217 -7.84 3.88 12.43
CA LEU A 217 -8.36 5.25 12.55
C LEU A 217 -8.01 5.91 13.89
N ALA A 218 -8.07 5.18 15.01
CA ALA A 218 -7.70 5.73 16.31
C ALA A 218 -6.20 6.10 16.36
N VAL A 219 -5.34 5.23 15.83
CA VAL A 219 -3.90 5.51 15.71
C VAL A 219 -3.65 6.65 14.74
N ALA A 220 -4.38 6.73 13.62
CA ALA A 220 -4.28 7.85 12.69
C ALA A 220 -4.63 9.20 13.36
N ALA A 221 -5.66 9.24 14.19
CA ALA A 221 -6.04 10.44 14.94
C ALA A 221 -4.96 10.85 15.96
N GLU A 222 -4.31 9.89 16.62
CA GLU A 222 -3.19 10.18 17.52
C GLU A 222 -1.96 10.69 16.75
N ILE A 223 -1.65 10.10 15.58
CA ILE A 223 -0.60 10.60 14.68
C ILE A 223 -0.93 12.02 14.22
N GLU A 224 -2.15 12.30 13.78
CA GLU A 224 -2.56 13.63 13.34
C GLU A 224 -2.41 14.67 14.46
N LYS A 225 -2.81 14.33 15.69
CA LYS A 225 -2.68 15.21 16.87
C LYS A 225 -1.24 15.62 17.15
N VAL A 226 -0.27 14.73 16.94
CA VAL A 226 1.15 14.99 17.24
C VAL A 226 1.90 15.60 16.07
N PHE A 227 1.62 15.13 14.85
CA PHE A 227 2.39 15.47 13.66
C PHE A 227 1.70 16.54 12.78
N GLY A 228 0.44 16.87 13.09
CA GLY A 228 -0.34 17.91 12.42
C GLY A 228 -1.01 17.46 11.12
N GLY A 229 -0.94 16.17 10.77
CA GLY A 229 -1.70 15.54 9.71
C GLY A 229 -1.56 16.18 8.32
N TRP A 230 -2.66 16.18 7.58
CA TRP A 230 -2.72 16.71 6.22
C TRP A 230 -2.61 18.25 6.21
N ARG A 231 -1.91 18.78 5.21
CA ARG A 231 -1.85 20.22 4.94
C ARG A 231 -2.20 20.49 3.48
N PRO A 232 -2.96 21.56 3.19
CA PRO A 232 -3.27 21.91 1.82
C PRO A 232 -1.99 22.20 1.03
N PRO A 233 -1.90 21.76 -0.25
CA PRO A 233 -0.83 22.22 -1.12
C PRO A 233 -0.94 23.74 -1.24
N HIS A 234 0.19 24.45 -1.10
CA HIS A 234 0.19 25.92 -1.15
C HIS A 234 -0.44 26.36 -2.48
N SER A 235 -1.58 27.05 -2.43
CA SER A 235 -2.14 27.77 -3.57
C SER A 235 -1.12 28.83 -3.94
N GLY A 236 -0.40 28.63 -5.04
CA GLY A 236 0.80 29.40 -5.35
C GLY A 236 0.64 30.91 -5.26
N ASP A 237 1.63 31.55 -4.65
CA ASP A 237 2.16 32.78 -5.22
C ASP A 237 2.55 32.47 -6.66
N LYS A 238 1.75 32.97 -7.59
CA LYS A 238 2.03 32.95 -9.03
C LYS A 238 3.17 33.93 -9.31
N THR A 239 4.41 33.53 -9.03
CA THR A 239 5.61 34.22 -9.54
C THR A 239 6.60 33.17 -10.04
N CYS A 240 6.31 32.67 -11.25
CA CYS A 240 7.34 32.31 -12.22
C CYS A 240 7.27 33.36 -13.34
#